data_AF-A0A7Y5U4W8-F1
#
_entry.id   AF-A0A7Y5U4W8-F1
#
_cell.length_a   1.000
_cell.length_b   1.000
_cell.length_c   1.000
_cell.angle_alpha   90.00
_cell.angle_beta   90.00
_cell.angle_gamma   90.00
#
_symmetry.space_group_name_H-M   'P 1'
#
loop_
_entity.id
_entity.type
_entity.pdbx_description
1 polymer ?
#
loop_
_entity_poly.entity_id
_entity_poly.type
_entity_poly.pdbx_seq_one_letter_code
_entity_poly.pdbx_strand_id
1 'polypeptide(L)'
;MRRIALLIIVFRLAVFRLAVFCLAVFCLAGLAAAPHGQAAAAGAAAPRLQIPVTRFTLPNGLRVILHEDHTVPLMTVNVWYHDGS
;
A
#
# COMPACT_ATOMS: atom_id res chain seq x y z
N MET A 1 -54.84 -26.66 37.07
CA MET A 1 -54.82 -26.71 35.59
C MET A 1 -54.39 -25.40 34.93
N ARG A 2 -54.85 -24.21 35.37
CA ARG A 2 -54.47 -22.91 34.77
C ARG A 2 -52.98 -22.53 34.88
N ARG A 3 -52.27 -22.97 35.94
CA ARG A 3 -50.84 -22.66 36.16
C ARG A 3 -49.88 -23.43 35.25
N ILE A 4 -50.25 -24.63 34.79
CA ILE A 4 -49.42 -25.45 33.89
C ILE A 4 -49.50 -24.93 32.44
N ALA A 5 -50.68 -24.49 32.01
CA ALA A 5 -50.88 -23.89 30.68
C ALA A 5 -50.08 -22.59 30.51
N LEU A 6 -50.00 -21.75 31.55
CA LEU A 6 -49.23 -20.51 31.53
C LEU A 6 -47.71 -20.77 31.39
N LEU A 7 -47.18 -21.78 32.10
CA LEU A 7 -45.77 -22.16 32.03
C LEU A 7 -45.38 -22.65 30.63
N ILE A 8 -46.24 -23.46 29.99
CA ILE A 8 -46.01 -23.98 28.63
C ILE A 8 -46.04 -22.84 27.60
N ILE A 9 -46.97 -21.89 27.74
CA ILE A 9 -47.05 -20.72 26.85
C ILE A 9 -45.81 -19.84 26.99
N VAL A 10 -45.39 -19.52 28.22
CA VAL A 10 -44.18 -18.72 28.47
C VAL A 10 -42.93 -19.42 27.94
N PHE A 11 -42.81 -20.73 28.13
CA PHE A 11 -41.70 -21.52 27.61
C PHE A 11 -41.67 -21.52 26.07
N ARG A 12 -42.81 -21.72 25.41
CA ARG A 12 -42.92 -21.65 23.95
C ARG A 12 -42.65 -20.24 23.41
N LEU A 13 -43.07 -19.18 24.12
CA LEU A 13 -42.79 -17.80 23.75
C LEU A 13 -41.30 -17.45 23.92
N ALA A 14 -40.64 -17.96 24.96
CA ALA A 14 -39.22 -17.75 25.21
C ALA A 14 -38.35 -18.46 24.16
N VAL A 15 -38.67 -19.70 23.81
CA VAL A 15 -37.98 -20.46 22.76
C VAL A 15 -38.17 -19.77 21.39
N PHE A 16 -39.38 -19.28 21.09
CA PHE A 16 -39.64 -18.55 19.86
C PHE A 16 -38.86 -17.23 19.78
N ARG A 17 -38.79 -16.47 20.87
CA ARG A 17 -38.00 -15.22 20.94
C ARG A 17 -36.50 -15.47 20.80
N LEU A 18 -35.98 -16.55 21.38
CA LEU A 18 -34.58 -16.94 21.25
C LEU A 18 -34.23 -17.37 19.81
N ALA A 19 -35.11 -18.12 19.16
CA ALA A 19 -34.93 -18.55 17.77
C ALA A 19 -34.91 -17.37 16.78
N VAL A 20 -35.79 -16.38 16.96
CA VAL A 20 -35.82 -15.16 16.14
C VAL A 20 -34.55 -14.33 16.36
N PHE A 21 -34.07 -14.24 17.60
CA PHE A 21 -32.83 -13.53 17.92
C PHE A 21 -31.60 -14.19 17.28
N CYS A 22 -31.50 -15.53 17.33
CA CYS A 22 -30.41 -16.27 16.68
C CYS A 22 -30.42 -16.09 15.15
N LEU A 23 -31.59 -16.12 14.51
CA LEU A 23 -31.72 -15.94 13.06
C LEU A 23 -31.31 -14.51 12.64
N ALA A 24 -31.68 -13.49 13.43
CA ALA A 24 -31.30 -12.10 13.16
C ALA A 24 -29.79 -11.87 13.28
N VAL A 25 -29.13 -12.46 14.29
CA VAL A 25 -27.68 -12.37 14.48
C VAL A 25 -26.93 -13.06 13.32
N PHE A 26 -27.41 -14.22 12.87
CA PHE A 26 -26.79 -14.94 11.75
C PHE A 26 -26.88 -14.14 10.43
N CYS A 27 -27.98 -13.43 10.22
CA CYS A 27 -28.17 -12.61 9.02
C CYS A 27 -27.28 -11.36 9.02
N LEU A 28 -27.01 -10.75 10.19
CA LEU A 28 -26.11 -9.59 10.30
C LEU A 28 -24.64 -9.96 10.06
N ALA A 29 -24.21 -11.16 10.48
CA ALA A 29 -22.84 -11.64 10.31
C ALA A 29 -22.47 -11.93 8.85
N GLY A 30 -23.46 -12.28 8.01
CA GLY A 30 -23.25 -12.58 6.59
C GLY A 30 -22.93 -11.35 5.71
N LEU A 31 -23.29 -10.14 6.16
CA LEU A 31 -23.10 -8.92 5.35
C LEU A 31 -21.69 -8.31 5.47
N ALA A 32 -20.86 -8.79 6.39
CA ALA A 32 -19.51 -8.25 6.62
C ALA A 32 -18.40 -8.92 5.78
N ALA A 33 -18.72 -9.97 5.02
CA ALA A 33 -17.74 -10.77 4.26
C ALA A 33 -17.61 -10.35 2.79
N ALA A 34 -17.65 -9.04 2.50
CA ALA A 34 -17.29 -8.56 1.17
C ALA A 34 -15.78 -8.80 0.93
N PRO A 35 -15.37 -9.44 -0.18
CA PRO A 35 -13.98 -9.51 -0.55
C PRO A 35 -13.51 -8.10 -0.90
N HIS A 36 -12.76 -7.48 0.01
CA HIS A 36 -12.09 -6.22 -0.24
C HIS A 36 -10.91 -6.54 -1.15
N GLY A 37 -11.14 -6.48 -2.46
CA GLY A 37 -10.10 -6.71 -3.46
C GLY A 37 -8.95 -5.74 -3.24
N GLN A 38 -7.79 -6.26 -2.83
CA GLN A 38 -6.54 -5.50 -2.77
C GLN A 38 -6.21 -5.04 -4.19
N ALA A 39 -6.43 -3.75 -4.49
CA ALA A 39 -5.96 -3.15 -5.72
C ALA A 39 -4.42 -3.11 -5.66
N ALA A 40 -3.77 -3.99 -6.42
CA ALA A 40 -2.32 -3.94 -6.59
C ALA A 40 -1.98 -2.62 -7.28
N ALA A 41 -1.33 -1.71 -6.55
CA ALA A 41 -0.78 -0.49 -7.13
C ALA A 41 0.33 -0.89 -8.10
N ALA A 42 0.02 -0.91 -9.39
CA ALA A 42 1.02 -0.98 -10.44
C ALA A 42 1.89 0.26 -10.33
N GLY A 43 3.06 0.12 -9.68
CA GLY A 43 4.06 1.19 -9.62
C GLY A 43 4.51 1.51 -11.04
N ALA A 44 3.96 2.56 -11.62
CA ALA A 44 4.48 3.11 -12.86
C ALA A 44 5.95 3.50 -12.60
N ALA A 45 6.88 2.81 -13.25
CA ALA A 45 8.29 3.11 -13.14
C ALA A 45 8.50 4.55 -13.62
N ALA A 46 8.97 5.42 -12.72
CA ALA A 46 9.28 6.79 -13.08
C ALA A 46 10.29 6.81 -14.23
N PRO A 47 10.15 7.73 -15.20
CA PRO A 47 11.11 7.84 -16.30
C PRO A 47 12.51 8.05 -15.74
N ARG A 48 13.43 7.17 -16.11
CA ARG A 48 14.83 7.24 -15.68
C ARG A 48 15.48 8.44 -16.38
N LEU A 49 15.85 9.46 -15.60
CA LEU A 49 16.61 10.61 -16.09
C LEU A 49 17.98 10.11 -16.58
N GLN A 50 18.22 10.19 -17.89
CA GLN A 50 19.47 9.81 -18.53
C GLN A 50 20.16 11.08 -19.03
N ILE A 51 21.25 11.46 -18.36
CA ILE A 51 22.09 12.60 -18.76
C ILE A 51 23.32 12.04 -19.46
N PRO A 52 23.57 12.38 -20.74
CA PRO A 52 24.75 11.92 -21.47
C PRO A 52 26.00 12.50 -20.83
N VAL A 53 26.93 11.63 -20.42
CA VAL A 53 28.22 12.03 -19.84
C VAL A 53 29.33 11.17 -20.42
N THR A 54 30.45 11.80 -20.76
CA THR A 54 31.66 11.12 -21.20
C THR A 54 32.59 10.96 -20.01
N ARG A 55 33.13 9.75 -19.81
CA ARG A 55 34.04 9.44 -18.70
C ARG A 55 35.36 8.94 -19.26
N PHE A 56 36.45 9.52 -18.79
CA PHE A 56 37.79 9.07 -19.14
C PHE A 56 38.75 9.32 -17.98
N THR A 57 39.87 8.59 -18.01
CA THR A 57 40.94 8.71 -17.02
C THR A 57 42.15 9.32 -17.70
N LEU A 58 42.72 10.35 -17.08
CA LEU A 58 43.95 10.98 -17.57
C LEU A 58 45.18 10.10 -17.25
N PRO A 59 46.33 10.34 -17.92
CA PRO A 59 47.57 9.61 -17.64
C PRO A 59 48.05 9.71 -16.19
N ASN A 60 47.66 10.76 -15.47
CA ASN A 60 47.95 10.97 -14.05
C ASN A 60 46.98 10.24 -13.10
N GLY A 61 46.03 9.47 -13.63
CA GLY A 61 45.05 8.71 -12.85
C GLY A 61 43.80 9.49 -12.45
N LEU A 62 43.68 10.78 -12.79
CA LEU A 62 42.47 11.55 -12.50
C LEU A 62 41.30 11.09 -13.37
N ARG A 63 40.13 10.92 -12.75
CA ARG A 63 38.89 10.62 -13.44
C ARG A 63 38.20 11.93 -13.81
N VAL A 64 37.89 12.10 -15.08
CA VAL A 64 37.11 13.23 -15.59
C VAL A 64 35.74 12.76 -16.05
N ILE A 65 34.74 13.56 -15.67
CA ILE A 65 33.36 13.42 -16.11
C ILE A 65 33.04 14.69 -16.88
N LEU A 66 32.83 14.54 -18.19
CA LEU A 66 32.50 15.64 -19.09
C LEU A 66 31.03 15.55 -19.49
N HIS A 67 30.33 16.67 -19.30
CA HIS A 67 28.99 16.89 -19.82
C HIS A 67 29.04 18.07 -20.78
N GLU A 68 28.72 17.83 -22.05
CA GLU A 68 28.67 18.87 -23.08
C GLU A 68 27.21 19.29 -23.28
N ASP A 69 26.95 20.60 -23.14
CA ASP A 69 25.67 21.22 -23.43
C ASP A 69 25.92 22.47 -24.29
N HIS A 70 25.31 22.49 -25.48
CA HIS A 70 25.46 23.58 -26.46
C HIS A 70 24.32 24.61 -26.38
N THR A 71 23.46 24.53 -25.36
CA THR A 71 22.35 25.46 -25.16
C THR A 71 22.85 26.87 -24.79
N VAL A 72 23.95 26.96 -24.04
CA VAL A 72 24.55 28.22 -23.60
C VAL A 72 26.09 28.15 -23.69
N PRO A 73 26.77 29.25 -24.05
CA PRO A 73 28.23 29.29 -24.13
C PRO A 73 28.87 29.54 -22.75
N LEU A 74 28.65 28.62 -21.81
CA LEU A 74 29.18 28.68 -20.44
C LEU A 74 29.95 27.40 -20.10
N MET A 75 31.06 27.53 -19.37
CA MET A 75 31.83 26.39 -18.84
C MET A 75 31.91 26.44 -17.32
N THR A 76 31.78 25.28 -16.68
CA THR A 76 31.95 25.12 -15.22
C THR A 76 32.83 23.92 -14.95
N VAL A 77 33.76 24.06 -14.01
CA VAL A 77 34.68 23.00 -13.60
C VAL A 77 34.58 22.81 -12.10
N ASN A 78 34.47 21.57 -11.66
CA ASN A 78 34.52 21.19 -10.25
C ASN A 78 35.57 20.10 -10.03
N VAL A 79 36.29 20.19 -8.92
CA VAL A 79 37.32 19.23 -8.54
C VAL A 79 36.97 18.69 -7.16
N TRP A 80 36.78 17.38 -7.07
CA TRP A 80 36.57 16.66 -5.82
C TRP A 80 37.76 15.76 -5.54
N TYR A 81 38.19 15.74 -4.29
CA TYR A 81 39.21 14.83 -3.79
C TYR A 81 38.60 13.89 -2.75
N HIS A 82 39.15 12.69 -2.67
CA HIS A 82 38.61 11.59 -1.87
C HIS A 82 39.40 11.42 -0.57
N ASP A 83 39.44 12.46 0.27
CA ASP A 83 40.19 12.51 1.54
C ASP A 83 39.35 12.85 2.78
N GLY A 84 38.02 12.70 2.71
CA GLY A 84 37.19 12.75 3.90
C GLY A 84 37.59 11.65 4.90
N SER A 85 37.74 12.00 6.19
CA SER A 85 38.11 11.06 7.26
C SER A 85 36.99 10.07 7.57
#